data_AF-A0A8S9B485-F1
#
_entry.id   AF-A0A8S9B485-F1
#
_cell.length_a   1.000
_cell.length_b   1.000
_cell.length_c   1.000
_cell.angle_alpha   90.00
_cell.angle_beta   90.00
_cell.angle_gamma   90.00
#
_symmetry.space_group_name_H-M   'P 1'
#
loop_
_entity.id
_entity.type
_entity.pdbx_description
1 polymer ?
#
loop_
_entity_poly.entity_id
_entity_poly.type
_entity_poly.pdbx_seq_one_letter_code
_entity_poly.pdbx_strand_id
1 'polypeptide(L)'
;MRLVTQHPSVDPEADQDREVLYLATKTLFAQVQAFMPSSLFLVQAGVILGHYEHAHGMIEAAYVTVGTCGRMACAIGMHNKQCSAEMQGTDAWVEDEEVLCTWWGLMILDRVIGCDPQMHGRPLATRPIREDDYLPLESYDLDRDSNDLLEPTFRYFVSATSLPGVGTFGREAQATYLFDRVRLALESGDAMANNLYHIGRDLQNLLAVVMEQVAGRWGVFCGATQMLITGLYNLHHAVHVHPDINNQMTYKEATELALNTLTRMVIDIAYAFNRECGNYDIELLHPALAHIVRCAQQHILTAEDFNDPQWLEDFDQLRKALGYFNRRWVLAGMELHRLNETVEMSMALRM
;
A
#
# COMPACT_ATOMS: atom_id res chain seq x y z
N MET A 1 19.47 5.76 1.08
CA MET A 1 19.27 6.33 -0.27
C MET A 1 18.74 7.76 -0.13
N ARG A 2 19.52 8.79 -0.52
CA ARG A 2 19.19 10.23 -0.33
C ARG A 2 17.91 10.67 -1.05
N LEU A 3 17.52 9.95 -2.09
CA LEU A 3 16.36 10.29 -2.93
C LEU A 3 15.04 10.24 -2.15
N VAL A 4 14.84 9.23 -1.32
CA VAL A 4 13.59 9.04 -0.54
C VAL A 4 13.41 10.08 0.56
N THR A 5 14.51 10.73 0.98
CA THR A 5 14.49 11.77 2.02
C THR A 5 14.38 13.18 1.46
N GLN A 6 14.30 13.35 0.12
CA GLN A 6 14.12 14.66 -0.50
C GLN A 6 12.64 15.04 -0.57
N HIS A 7 12.35 16.31 -0.32
CA HIS A 7 10.99 16.85 -0.42
C HIS A 7 10.80 17.58 -1.74
N PRO A 8 9.56 17.57 -2.29
CA PRO A 8 9.16 18.49 -3.33
C PRO A 8 9.37 19.94 -2.90
N SER A 9 9.92 20.75 -3.80
CA SER A 9 10.08 22.18 -3.57
C SER A 9 9.18 22.98 -4.50
N VAL A 10 8.65 24.09 -4.01
CA VAL A 10 8.00 25.10 -4.85
C VAL A 10 9.04 25.91 -5.63
N ASP A 11 10.29 25.94 -5.14
CA ASP A 11 11.42 26.54 -5.83
C ASP A 11 11.88 25.62 -6.98
N PRO A 12 11.77 26.04 -8.25
CA PRO A 12 12.15 25.24 -9.40
C PRO A 12 13.61 24.78 -9.40
N GLU A 13 14.54 25.58 -8.86
CA GLU A 13 15.97 25.20 -8.82
C GLU A 13 16.21 24.04 -7.84
N ALA A 14 15.61 24.11 -6.66
CA ALA A 14 15.69 23.04 -5.67
C ALA A 14 14.97 21.76 -6.13
N ASP A 15 13.87 21.88 -6.89
CA ASP A 15 13.17 20.73 -7.45
C ASP A 15 13.96 20.08 -8.60
N GLN A 16 14.67 20.90 -9.39
CA GLN A 16 15.60 20.44 -10.43
C GLN A 16 16.72 19.56 -9.85
N ASP A 17 17.28 19.91 -8.69
CA ASP A 17 18.31 19.08 -8.04
C ASP A 17 17.80 17.67 -7.68
N ARG A 18 16.55 17.55 -7.26
CA ARG A 18 15.90 16.26 -6.99
C ARG A 18 15.73 15.45 -8.28
N GLU A 19 15.28 16.10 -9.36
CA GLU A 19 15.15 15.45 -10.67
C GLU A 19 16.51 14.94 -11.18
N VAL A 20 17.56 15.76 -11.07
CA VAL A 20 18.94 15.37 -11.43
C VAL A 20 19.40 14.17 -10.60
N LEU A 21 19.15 14.16 -9.29
CA LEU A 21 19.50 13.04 -8.43
C LEU A 21 18.73 11.76 -8.81
N TYR A 22 17.44 11.87 -9.12
CA TYR A 22 16.63 10.75 -9.60
C TYR A 22 17.20 10.17 -10.90
N LEU A 23 17.45 11.02 -11.90
CA LEU A 23 18.00 10.60 -13.19
C LEU A 23 19.38 9.94 -13.05
N ALA A 24 20.25 10.50 -12.21
CA ALA A 24 21.56 9.91 -11.91
C ALA A 24 21.40 8.53 -11.25
N THR A 25 20.52 8.41 -10.26
CA THR A 25 20.24 7.15 -9.56
C THR A 25 19.69 6.09 -10.51
N LYS A 26 18.71 6.47 -11.35
CA LYS A 26 18.10 5.57 -12.34
C LYS A 26 19.12 5.11 -13.39
N THR A 27 19.98 6.01 -13.85
CA THR A 27 21.05 5.70 -14.81
C THR A 27 22.05 4.71 -14.21
N LEU A 28 22.51 4.97 -12.98
CA LEU A 28 23.44 4.07 -12.28
C LEU A 28 22.80 2.69 -12.04
N PHE A 29 21.55 2.65 -11.59
CA PHE A 29 20.81 1.40 -11.41
C PHE A 29 20.75 0.59 -12.72
N ALA A 30 20.39 1.24 -13.84
CA ALA A 30 20.34 0.58 -15.14
C ALA A 30 21.71 0.09 -15.62
N GLN A 31 22.78 0.87 -15.40
CA GLN A 31 24.15 0.45 -15.75
C GLN A 31 24.60 -0.76 -14.94
N VAL A 32 24.40 -0.73 -13.61
CA VAL A 32 24.76 -1.88 -12.75
C VAL A 32 23.95 -3.11 -13.16
N GLN A 33 22.64 -2.96 -13.41
CA GLN A 33 21.78 -4.04 -13.89
C GLN A 33 22.22 -4.63 -15.24
N ALA A 34 22.81 -3.82 -16.13
CA ALA A 34 23.26 -4.26 -17.44
C ALA A 34 24.59 -5.02 -17.43
N PHE A 35 25.50 -4.67 -16.51
CA PHE A 35 26.89 -5.19 -16.51
C PHE A 35 27.22 -6.12 -15.36
N MET A 36 26.45 -6.09 -14.27
CA MET A 36 26.70 -6.88 -13.07
C MET A 36 25.65 -7.99 -12.92
N PRO A 37 26.02 -9.16 -12.37
CA PRO A 37 25.04 -10.17 -11.97
C PRO A 37 24.03 -9.59 -10.97
N SER A 38 22.79 -10.09 -11.04
CA SER A 38 21.75 -9.80 -10.05
C SER A 38 22.25 -10.13 -8.64
N SER A 39 21.91 -9.28 -7.67
CA SER A 39 22.27 -9.44 -6.26
C SER A 39 21.15 -8.93 -5.35
N LEU A 40 21.17 -9.34 -4.08
CA LEU A 40 20.21 -8.85 -3.08
C LEU A 40 20.22 -7.32 -2.99
N PHE A 41 21.41 -6.72 -2.89
CA PHE A 41 21.58 -5.26 -2.82
C PHE A 41 21.03 -4.54 -4.04
N LEU A 42 21.17 -5.12 -5.24
CA LEU A 42 20.61 -4.53 -6.45
C LEU A 42 19.08 -4.59 -6.44
N VAL A 43 18.49 -5.68 -5.95
CA VAL A 43 17.03 -5.78 -5.75
C VAL A 43 16.56 -4.75 -4.73
N GLN A 44 17.22 -4.64 -3.56
CA GLN A 44 16.90 -3.66 -2.53
C GLN A 44 16.96 -2.22 -3.07
N ALA A 45 18.03 -1.87 -3.79
CA ALA A 45 18.18 -0.55 -4.40
C ALA A 45 17.01 -0.24 -5.37
N GLY A 46 16.61 -1.23 -6.17
CA GLY A 46 15.48 -1.10 -7.08
C GLY A 46 14.13 -1.02 -6.37
N VAL A 47 13.91 -1.74 -5.27
CA VAL A 47 12.70 -1.61 -4.44
C VAL A 47 12.58 -0.20 -3.88
N ILE A 48 13.66 0.36 -3.34
CA ILE A 48 13.67 1.72 -2.79
C ILE A 48 13.45 2.76 -3.91
N LEU A 49 14.05 2.55 -5.08
CA LEU A 49 13.83 3.40 -6.26
C LEU A 49 12.38 3.35 -6.74
N GLY A 50 11.80 2.14 -6.84
CA GLY A 50 10.39 1.96 -7.22
C GLY A 50 9.43 2.60 -6.22
N HIS A 51 9.75 2.55 -4.92
CA HIS A 51 8.97 3.23 -3.89
C HIS A 51 9.02 4.75 -4.07
N TYR A 52 10.20 5.33 -4.32
CA TYR A 52 10.33 6.75 -4.64
C TYR A 52 9.49 7.12 -5.86
N GLU A 53 9.59 6.35 -6.94
CA GLU A 53 8.84 6.57 -8.18
C GLU A 53 7.33 6.55 -7.94
N HIS A 54 6.85 5.57 -7.18
CA HIS A 54 5.44 5.47 -6.79
C HIS A 54 4.99 6.67 -5.94
N ALA A 55 5.73 7.01 -4.88
CA ALA A 55 5.41 8.12 -3.99
C ALA A 55 5.45 9.50 -4.67
N HIS A 56 6.11 9.59 -5.82
CA HIS A 56 6.17 10.79 -6.66
C HIS A 56 5.25 10.72 -7.89
N GLY A 57 4.34 9.74 -7.95
CA GLY A 57 3.34 9.61 -9.00
C GLY A 57 3.87 9.14 -10.37
N MET A 58 5.11 8.68 -10.43
CA MET A 58 5.73 8.11 -11.64
C MET A 58 5.37 6.63 -11.80
N ILE A 59 4.07 6.34 -11.87
CA ILE A 59 3.52 4.98 -11.74
C ILE A 59 4.05 4.00 -12.81
N GLU A 60 4.21 4.45 -14.05
CA GLU A 60 4.78 3.65 -15.15
C GLU A 60 6.26 3.29 -14.89
N ALA A 61 7.04 4.26 -14.40
CA ALA A 61 8.44 4.05 -14.06
C ALA A 61 8.56 3.05 -12.90
N ALA A 62 7.74 3.22 -11.85
CA ALA A 62 7.66 2.33 -10.70
C ALA A 62 7.33 0.90 -11.14
N TYR A 63 6.33 0.74 -12.03
CA TYR A 63 5.95 -0.56 -12.59
C TYR A 63 7.11 -1.25 -13.31
N VAL A 64 7.85 -0.53 -14.15
CA VAL A 64 9.02 -1.09 -14.86
C VAL A 64 10.17 -1.43 -13.91
N THR A 65 10.44 -0.59 -12.91
CA THR A 65 11.47 -0.84 -11.89
C THR A 65 11.14 -2.10 -11.11
N VAL A 66 9.92 -2.20 -10.57
CA VAL A 66 9.48 -3.35 -9.78
C VAL A 66 9.42 -4.62 -10.62
N GLY A 67 8.98 -4.54 -11.88
CA GLY A 67 9.08 -5.64 -12.84
C GLY A 67 10.51 -6.14 -13.04
N THR A 68 11.48 -5.23 -13.10
CA THR A 68 12.90 -5.57 -13.21
C THR A 68 13.42 -6.22 -11.93
N CYS A 69 13.07 -5.66 -10.76
CA CYS A 69 13.38 -6.24 -9.45
C CYS A 69 12.80 -7.64 -9.28
N GLY A 70 11.54 -7.87 -9.70
CA GLY A 70 10.90 -9.19 -9.71
C GLY A 70 11.71 -10.22 -10.48
N ARG A 71 12.16 -9.88 -11.69
CA ARG A 71 12.99 -10.78 -12.50
C ARG A 71 14.36 -11.04 -11.86
N MET A 72 15.02 -10.01 -11.31
CA MET A 72 16.31 -10.18 -10.62
C MET A 72 16.16 -11.06 -9.37
N ALA A 73 15.14 -10.81 -8.56
CA ALA A 73 14.83 -11.56 -7.35
C ALA A 73 14.54 -13.05 -7.66
N CYS A 74 13.80 -13.31 -8.72
CA CYS A 74 13.56 -14.67 -9.20
C CYS A 74 14.85 -15.34 -9.69
N ALA A 75 15.70 -14.62 -10.44
CA ALA A 75 16.96 -15.14 -10.98
C ALA A 75 17.95 -15.57 -9.88
N ILE A 76 17.95 -14.91 -8.72
CA ILE A 76 18.79 -15.27 -7.57
C ILE A 76 18.07 -16.15 -6.53
N GLY A 77 16.85 -16.60 -6.83
CA GLY A 77 16.13 -17.59 -6.02
C GLY A 77 15.37 -17.07 -4.79
N MET A 78 15.18 -15.75 -4.64
CA MET A 78 14.53 -15.17 -3.43
C MET A 78 13.13 -15.73 -3.18
N HIS A 79 12.33 -15.88 -4.25
CA HIS A 79 10.94 -16.34 -4.23
C HIS A 79 10.70 -17.75 -3.63
N ASN A 80 11.74 -18.57 -3.50
CA ASN A 80 11.68 -19.94 -3.00
C ASN A 80 12.55 -20.16 -1.74
N LYS A 81 13.17 -19.11 -1.19
CA LYS A 81 14.11 -19.28 -0.08
C LYS A 81 13.32 -19.65 1.18
N GLN A 82 13.53 -20.88 1.65
CA GLN A 82 13.03 -21.30 2.95
C GLN A 82 13.99 -20.79 3.99
N CYS A 83 13.50 -20.01 4.94
CA CYS A 83 14.31 -19.67 6.09
C CYS A 83 14.17 -20.84 7.10
N SER A 84 15.26 -21.33 7.71
CA SER A 84 15.19 -22.44 8.68
C SER A 84 15.18 -21.93 10.11
N ALA A 85 14.21 -22.37 10.92
CA ALA A 85 14.20 -22.07 12.36
C ALA A 85 15.38 -22.73 13.11
N GLU A 86 15.93 -23.83 12.57
CA GLU A 86 17.07 -24.52 13.16
C GLU A 86 18.38 -23.74 13.04
N MET A 87 18.43 -22.76 12.13
CA MET A 87 19.61 -21.93 11.88
C MET A 87 19.55 -20.59 12.65
N GLN A 88 18.53 -20.37 13.47
CA GLN A 88 18.35 -19.10 14.17
C GLN A 88 19.58 -18.71 15.00
N GLY A 89 19.96 -17.43 14.91
CA GLY A 89 21.15 -16.88 15.58
C GLY A 89 22.46 -17.06 14.81
N THR A 90 22.42 -17.64 13.62
CA THR A 90 23.59 -17.72 12.72
C THR A 90 23.59 -16.59 11.68
N ASP A 91 24.76 -16.24 11.15
CA ASP A 91 24.89 -15.25 10.07
C ASP A 91 24.06 -15.65 8.84
N ALA A 92 24.02 -16.95 8.51
CA ALA A 92 23.21 -17.46 7.41
C ALA A 92 21.70 -17.26 7.62
N TRP A 93 21.23 -17.32 8.87
CA TRP A 93 19.84 -17.00 9.19
C TRP A 93 19.54 -15.51 9.01
N VAL A 94 20.46 -14.63 9.43
CA VAL A 94 20.31 -13.18 9.21
C VAL A 94 20.24 -12.86 7.72
N GLU A 95 21.11 -13.47 6.91
CA GLU A 95 21.07 -13.34 5.44
C GLU A 95 19.75 -13.85 4.84
N ASP A 96 19.20 -14.96 5.36
CA ASP A 96 17.91 -15.49 4.91
C ASP A 96 16.75 -14.56 5.28
N GLU A 97 16.77 -13.97 6.47
CA GLU A 97 15.77 -13.00 6.93
C GLU A 97 15.84 -11.69 6.13
N GLU A 98 17.04 -11.21 5.79
CA GLU A 98 17.20 -10.05 4.92
C GLU A 98 16.63 -10.31 3.51
N VAL A 99 16.82 -11.52 2.98
CA VAL A 99 16.21 -11.95 1.71
C VAL A 99 14.69 -11.99 1.81
N LEU A 100 14.14 -12.56 2.89
CA LEU A 100 12.69 -12.64 3.12
C LEU A 100 12.07 -11.24 3.25
N CYS A 101 12.69 -10.35 4.01
CA CYS A 101 12.25 -8.97 4.18
C CYS A 101 12.30 -8.21 2.85
N THR A 102 13.37 -8.38 2.06
CA THR A 102 13.47 -7.76 0.74
C THR A 102 12.39 -8.31 -0.21
N TRP A 103 12.11 -9.61 -0.16
CA TRP A 103 11.05 -10.23 -0.95
C TRP A 103 9.67 -9.69 -0.57
N TRP A 104 9.38 -9.51 0.72
CA TRP A 104 8.16 -8.86 1.19
C TRP A 104 8.05 -7.40 0.75
N GLY A 105 9.11 -6.61 0.89
CA GLY A 105 9.13 -5.23 0.42
C GLY A 105 8.82 -5.12 -1.08
N LEU A 106 9.39 -6.03 -1.88
CA LEU A 106 9.09 -6.13 -3.31
C LEU A 106 7.64 -6.54 -3.57
N MET A 107 7.13 -7.57 -2.89
CA MET A 107 5.76 -8.05 -3.05
C MET A 107 4.72 -7.00 -2.68
N ILE A 108 4.92 -6.27 -1.58
CA ILE A 108 4.04 -5.20 -1.11
C ILE A 108 4.02 -4.07 -2.14
N LEU A 109 5.19 -3.57 -2.55
CA LEU A 109 5.28 -2.48 -3.51
C LEU A 109 4.65 -2.85 -4.87
N ASP A 110 4.83 -4.08 -5.34
CA ASP A 110 4.19 -4.61 -6.56
C ASP A 110 2.66 -4.53 -6.49
N ARG A 111 2.05 -4.86 -5.33
CA ARG A 111 0.58 -4.72 -5.15
C ARG A 111 0.16 -3.27 -5.00
N VAL A 112 0.92 -2.46 -4.26
CA VAL A 112 0.64 -1.02 -4.11
C VAL A 112 0.61 -0.31 -5.46
N ILE A 113 1.54 -0.62 -6.36
CA ILE A 113 1.54 -0.12 -7.74
C ILE A 113 0.35 -0.68 -8.52
N GLY A 114 0.08 -1.99 -8.38
CA GLY A 114 -1.08 -2.64 -8.99
C GLY A 114 -2.45 -2.07 -8.56
N CYS A 115 -2.53 -1.40 -7.41
CA CYS A 115 -3.73 -0.68 -6.96
C CYS A 115 -4.03 0.58 -7.79
N ASP A 116 -3.10 1.08 -8.60
CA ASP A 116 -3.35 2.26 -9.42
C ASP A 116 -4.25 1.93 -10.62
N PRO A 117 -5.32 2.73 -10.89
CA PRO A 117 -6.19 2.52 -12.04
C PRO A 117 -5.44 2.45 -13.39
N GLN A 118 -4.31 3.15 -13.54
CA GLN A 118 -3.50 3.11 -14.76
C GLN A 118 -2.80 1.75 -14.98
N MET A 119 -2.68 0.95 -13.91
CA MET A 119 -2.09 -0.37 -13.91
C MET A 119 -3.13 -1.50 -13.98
N HIS A 120 -4.42 -1.17 -14.09
CA HIS A 120 -5.50 -2.17 -14.14
C HIS A 120 -5.23 -3.20 -15.26
N GLY A 121 -5.32 -4.48 -14.91
CA GLY A 121 -5.17 -5.60 -15.85
C GLY A 121 -3.72 -5.88 -16.27
N ARG A 122 -2.75 -5.14 -15.77
CA ARG A 122 -1.33 -5.44 -16.00
C ARG A 122 -0.87 -6.57 -15.07
N PRO A 123 0.03 -7.45 -15.55
CA PRO A 123 0.55 -8.52 -14.71
C PRO A 123 1.46 -7.96 -13.61
N LEU A 124 1.37 -8.56 -12.43
CA LEU A 124 2.29 -8.30 -11.32
C LEU A 124 3.68 -8.91 -11.60
N ALA A 125 4.71 -8.30 -11.02
CA ALA A 125 6.09 -8.75 -11.14
C ALA A 125 6.39 -10.03 -10.34
N THR A 126 5.65 -10.23 -9.25
CA THR A 126 5.83 -11.32 -8.29
C THR A 126 4.69 -12.33 -8.33
N ARG A 127 4.95 -13.55 -7.84
CA ARG A 127 3.93 -14.60 -7.74
C ARG A 127 2.82 -14.20 -6.76
N PRO A 128 1.60 -14.80 -6.85
CA PRO A 128 0.60 -14.73 -5.80
C PRO A 128 1.17 -15.04 -4.41
N ILE A 129 0.69 -14.31 -3.40
CA ILE A 129 1.07 -14.55 -2.00
C ILE A 129 0.37 -15.83 -1.53
N ARG A 130 1.14 -16.73 -0.92
CA ARG A 130 0.64 -18.01 -0.41
C ARG A 130 0.26 -17.88 1.05
N GLU A 131 -0.71 -18.68 1.48
CA GLU A 131 -1.16 -18.69 2.87
C GLU A 131 -0.08 -19.13 3.86
N ASP A 132 0.90 -19.92 3.39
CA ASP A 132 2.03 -20.47 4.15
C ASP A 132 3.33 -19.67 3.95
N ASP A 133 3.28 -18.50 3.31
CA ASP A 133 4.42 -17.58 3.30
C ASP A 133 4.68 -17.05 4.72
N TYR A 134 5.94 -17.12 5.18
CA TYR A 134 6.33 -16.59 6.49
C TYR A 134 6.26 -15.07 6.54
N LEU A 135 5.84 -14.51 7.67
CA LEU A 135 5.92 -13.06 7.92
C LEU A 135 7.37 -12.58 7.95
N PRO A 136 7.63 -11.34 7.48
CA PRO A 136 8.94 -10.72 7.63
C PRO A 136 9.19 -10.35 9.10
N LEU A 137 10.47 -10.27 9.48
CA LEU A 137 10.88 -9.67 10.74
C LEU A 137 10.72 -8.15 10.71
N GLU A 138 10.48 -7.56 11.87
CA GLU A 138 10.47 -6.11 12.01
C GLU A 138 11.91 -5.58 11.99
N SER A 139 12.09 -4.32 11.58
CA SER A 139 13.43 -3.73 11.41
C SER A 139 14.26 -3.77 12.70
N TYR A 140 13.62 -3.54 13.85
CA TYR A 140 14.28 -3.58 15.14
C TYR A 140 14.72 -4.98 15.57
N ASP A 141 14.15 -6.05 14.99
CA ASP A 141 14.55 -7.43 15.25
C ASP A 141 15.73 -7.85 14.36
N LEU A 142 15.82 -7.32 13.14
CA LEU A 142 16.95 -7.51 12.24
C LEU A 142 18.22 -6.81 12.75
N ASP A 143 18.07 -5.65 13.40
CA ASP A 143 19.18 -4.85 13.92
C ASP A 143 19.74 -5.36 15.27
N ARG A 144 19.19 -6.44 15.84
CA ARG A 144 19.66 -6.99 17.13
C ARG A 144 21.00 -7.69 16.96
N ASP A 145 21.91 -7.49 17.92
CA ASP A 145 23.16 -8.24 17.98
C ASP A 145 22.86 -9.74 18.06
N SER A 146 23.66 -10.55 17.35
CA SER A 146 23.47 -12.00 17.24
C SER A 146 23.39 -12.75 18.58
N ASN A 147 23.96 -12.18 19.64
CA ASN A 147 23.87 -12.71 21.01
C ASN A 147 22.49 -12.52 21.67
N ASP A 148 21.65 -11.58 21.21
CA ASP A 148 20.30 -11.32 21.75
C ASP A 148 19.20 -12.12 21.02
N LEU A 149 19.54 -12.81 19.92
CA LEU A 149 18.64 -13.64 19.10
C LEU A 149 18.48 -15.09 19.62
N LEU A 150 18.94 -15.36 20.85
CA LEU A 150 18.93 -16.69 21.49
C LEU A 150 17.52 -17.20 21.87
N GLU A 151 16.50 -16.33 21.91
CA GLU A 151 15.11 -16.77 22.07
C GLU A 151 14.46 -17.03 20.70
N PRO A 152 13.86 -18.22 20.48
CA PRO A 152 13.23 -18.54 19.21
C PRO A 152 12.23 -17.46 18.77
N THR A 153 12.47 -16.80 17.63
CA THR A 153 11.50 -15.86 17.08
C THR A 153 10.38 -16.72 16.51
N PHE A 154 9.20 -16.66 17.13
CA PHE A 154 8.07 -17.43 16.62
C PHE A 154 7.79 -17.00 15.18
N ARG A 155 7.86 -17.98 14.28
CA ARG A 155 7.50 -17.76 12.88
C ARG A 155 6.04 -18.02 12.66
N TYR A 156 5.43 -17.03 12.03
CA TYR A 156 4.02 -17.07 11.73
C TYR A 156 3.83 -16.99 10.23
N PHE A 157 2.86 -17.73 9.74
CA PHE A 157 2.41 -17.60 8.37
C PHE A 157 1.60 -16.33 8.21
N VAL A 158 1.63 -15.75 7.01
CA VAL A 158 0.87 -14.54 6.68
C VAL A 158 -0.64 -14.74 6.85
N SER A 159 -1.14 -15.97 6.69
CA SER A 159 -2.54 -16.31 6.94
C SER A 159 -2.99 -16.19 8.40
N ALA A 160 -2.06 -16.15 9.36
CA ALA A 160 -2.37 -16.06 10.79
C ALA A 160 -2.74 -14.62 11.23
N THR A 161 -3.81 -14.07 10.66
CA THR A 161 -4.21 -12.67 10.81
C THR A 161 -4.69 -12.30 12.22
N SER A 162 -5.12 -13.28 13.02
CA SER A 162 -5.60 -13.09 14.40
C SER A 162 -4.50 -13.02 15.46
N LEU A 163 -3.22 -13.12 15.07
CA LEU A 163 -2.12 -13.12 16.03
C LEU A 163 -1.97 -11.76 16.72
N PRO A 164 -1.83 -11.71 18.05
CA PRO A 164 -1.46 -10.49 18.76
C PRO A 164 0.03 -10.18 18.55
N GLY A 165 0.43 -8.92 18.74
CA GLY A 165 1.85 -8.54 18.79
C GLY A 165 2.59 -8.49 17.44
N VAL A 166 1.90 -8.69 16.30
CA VAL A 166 2.49 -8.48 14.97
C VAL A 166 2.76 -6.97 14.77
N GLY A 167 3.99 -6.65 14.36
CA GLY A 167 4.45 -5.28 14.11
C GLY A 167 3.98 -4.69 12.78
N THR A 168 4.56 -3.56 12.37
CA THR A 168 4.06 -2.79 11.22
C THR A 168 4.31 -3.52 9.92
N PHE A 169 5.49 -4.09 9.74
CA PHE A 169 5.85 -4.77 8.50
C PHE A 169 5.08 -6.08 8.33
N GLY A 170 4.96 -6.85 9.42
CA GLY A 170 4.14 -8.06 9.44
C GLY A 170 2.67 -7.76 9.15
N ARG A 171 2.08 -6.70 9.74
CA ARG A 171 0.68 -6.31 9.47
C ARG A 171 0.48 -5.87 8.03
N GLU A 172 1.44 -5.17 7.44
CA GLU A 172 1.38 -4.78 6.03
C GLU A 172 1.47 -5.98 5.09
N ALA A 173 2.30 -6.98 5.42
CA ALA A 173 2.33 -8.25 4.72
C ALA A 173 0.98 -8.98 4.78
N GLN A 174 0.35 -9.06 5.96
CA GLN A 174 -0.98 -9.68 6.14
C GLN A 174 -2.08 -8.94 5.39
N ALA A 175 -2.08 -7.61 5.44
CA ALA A 175 -3.01 -6.78 4.70
C ALA A 175 -2.85 -6.96 3.18
N THR A 176 -1.61 -7.01 2.71
CA THR A 176 -1.28 -7.24 1.29
C THR A 176 -1.71 -8.64 0.84
N TYR A 177 -1.54 -9.66 1.68
CA TYR A 177 -2.04 -11.01 1.42
C TYR A 177 -3.56 -11.03 1.23
N LEU A 178 -4.33 -10.42 2.14
CA LEU A 178 -5.79 -10.35 2.00
C LEU A 178 -6.22 -9.53 0.78
N PHE A 179 -5.51 -8.45 0.46
CA PHE A 179 -5.73 -7.68 -0.76
C PHE A 179 -5.47 -8.52 -2.03
N ASP A 180 -4.38 -9.28 -2.09
CA ASP A 180 -4.06 -10.14 -3.24
C ASP A 180 -5.14 -11.22 -3.42
N ARG A 181 -5.72 -11.73 -2.32
CA ARG A 181 -6.89 -12.64 -2.38
C ARG A 181 -8.12 -11.98 -3.01
N VAL A 182 -8.43 -10.73 -2.66
CA VAL A 182 -9.52 -9.97 -3.33
C VAL A 182 -9.22 -9.87 -4.81
N ARG A 183 -8.03 -9.40 -5.18
CA ARG A 183 -7.63 -9.22 -6.58
C ARG A 183 -7.78 -10.51 -7.39
N LEU A 184 -7.27 -11.63 -6.88
CA LEU A 184 -7.35 -12.94 -7.54
C LEU A 184 -8.79 -13.44 -7.67
N ALA A 185 -9.63 -13.24 -6.66
CA ALA A 185 -11.04 -13.64 -6.72
C ALA A 185 -11.83 -12.81 -7.75
N LEU A 186 -11.48 -11.53 -7.92
CA LEU A 186 -12.08 -10.68 -8.94
C LEU A 186 -11.58 -11.04 -10.36
N GLU A 187 -10.29 -11.33 -10.53
CA GLU A 187 -9.68 -11.68 -11.82
C GLU A 187 -10.13 -13.06 -12.34
N SER A 188 -10.30 -14.04 -11.45
CA SER A 188 -10.72 -15.39 -11.85
C SER A 188 -12.18 -15.47 -12.28
N GLY A 189 -12.98 -14.44 -11.97
CA GLY A 189 -14.43 -14.49 -12.10
C GLY A 189 -15.10 -15.49 -11.15
N ASP A 190 -14.35 -16.14 -10.25
CA ASP A 190 -14.85 -17.01 -9.19
C ASP A 190 -15.37 -16.16 -8.03
N ALA A 191 -16.34 -15.31 -8.36
CA ALA A 191 -17.09 -14.45 -7.46
C ALA A 191 -18.19 -15.25 -6.76
N MET A 192 -17.90 -16.47 -6.31
CA MET A 192 -18.82 -17.18 -5.42
C MET A 192 -19.05 -16.28 -4.21
N ALA A 193 -20.27 -15.76 -4.04
CA ALA A 193 -20.59 -14.74 -3.05
C ALA A 193 -20.09 -15.11 -1.64
N ASN A 194 -20.08 -16.40 -1.31
CA ASN A 194 -19.53 -16.92 -0.06
C ASN A 194 -18.01 -16.66 0.10
N ASN A 195 -17.20 -16.86 -0.94
CA ASN A 195 -15.75 -16.63 -0.89
C ASN A 195 -15.44 -15.14 -0.69
N LEU A 196 -16.08 -14.27 -1.48
CA LEU A 196 -15.96 -12.81 -1.35
C LEU A 196 -16.41 -12.31 0.02
N TYR A 197 -17.50 -12.86 0.57
CA TYR A 197 -17.97 -12.56 1.91
C TYR A 197 -16.94 -12.93 2.99
N HIS A 198 -16.33 -14.11 2.90
CA HIS A 198 -15.29 -14.52 3.85
C HIS A 198 -14.05 -13.63 3.78
N ILE A 199 -13.58 -13.30 2.56
CA ILE A 199 -12.44 -12.39 2.38
C ILE A 199 -12.76 -10.99 2.95
N GLY A 200 -13.96 -10.47 2.69
CA GLY A 200 -14.43 -9.19 3.23
C GLY A 200 -14.45 -9.17 4.76
N ARG A 201 -14.91 -10.26 5.39
CA ARG A 201 -14.88 -10.39 6.85
C ARG A 201 -13.45 -10.45 7.40
N ASP A 202 -12.55 -11.17 6.74
CA ASP A 202 -11.14 -11.24 7.15
C ASP A 202 -10.48 -9.85 7.07
N LEU A 203 -10.75 -9.08 6.01
CA LEU A 203 -10.28 -7.70 5.85
C LEU A 203 -10.80 -6.79 6.96
N GLN A 204 -12.11 -6.83 7.24
CA GLN A 204 -12.73 -6.03 8.31
C GLN A 204 -12.16 -6.38 9.69
N ASN A 205 -11.99 -7.66 9.99
CA ASN A 205 -11.42 -8.13 11.24
C ASN A 205 -9.98 -7.63 11.43
N LEU A 206 -9.14 -7.78 10.40
CA LEU A 206 -7.75 -7.30 10.47
C LEU A 206 -7.70 -5.77 10.54
N LEU A 207 -8.60 -5.05 9.86
CA LEU A 207 -8.69 -3.59 9.95
C LEU A 207 -9.05 -3.14 11.36
N ALA A 208 -10.01 -3.81 12.01
CA ALA A 208 -10.36 -3.52 13.41
C ALA A 208 -9.16 -3.73 14.35
N VAL A 209 -8.42 -4.84 14.19
CA VAL A 209 -7.20 -5.12 14.96
C VAL A 209 -6.13 -4.05 14.73
N VAL A 210 -5.87 -3.68 13.47
CA VAL A 210 -4.89 -2.64 13.13
C VAL A 210 -5.29 -1.29 13.72
N MET A 211 -6.57 -0.91 13.63
CA MET A 211 -7.07 0.35 14.20
C MET A 211 -6.97 0.38 15.73
N GLU A 212 -7.22 -0.75 16.39
CA GLU A 212 -7.00 -0.88 17.83
C GLU A 212 -5.51 -0.76 18.19
N GLN A 213 -4.61 -1.42 17.43
CA GLN A 213 -3.17 -1.35 17.62
C GLN A 213 -2.58 0.05 17.38
N VAL A 214 -3.14 0.81 16.43
CA VAL A 214 -2.79 2.22 16.18
C VAL A 214 -2.96 3.03 17.46
N ALA A 215 -4.06 2.84 18.19
CA ALA A 215 -4.34 3.51 19.47
C ALA A 215 -4.08 5.04 19.44
N GLY A 216 -4.46 5.69 18.33
CA GLY A 216 -4.26 7.13 18.10
C GLY A 216 -2.85 7.57 17.71
N ARG A 217 -1.91 6.64 17.48
CA ARG A 217 -0.55 6.98 17.02
C ARG A 217 -0.49 7.13 15.50
N TRP A 218 -0.11 8.31 15.02
CA TRP A 218 0.09 8.56 13.60
C TRP A 218 1.41 7.97 13.09
N GLY A 219 1.45 7.66 11.79
CA GLY A 219 2.64 7.12 11.12
C GLY A 219 2.88 5.63 11.34
N VAL A 220 1.99 4.92 12.04
CA VAL A 220 2.10 3.47 12.29
C VAL A 220 1.01 2.73 11.51
N PHE A 221 1.33 1.56 10.97
CA PHE A 221 0.40 0.70 10.22
C PHE A 221 -0.29 1.37 9.01
N CYS A 222 0.28 2.46 8.47
CA CYS A 222 -0.33 3.18 7.35
C CYS A 222 -0.44 2.32 6.09
N GLY A 223 0.59 1.55 5.76
CA GLY A 223 0.57 0.62 4.62
C GLY A 223 -0.46 -0.50 4.79
N ALA A 224 -0.52 -1.11 5.98
CA ALA A 224 -1.55 -2.09 6.31
C ALA A 224 -2.97 -1.51 6.16
N THR A 225 -3.21 -0.32 6.73
CA THR A 225 -4.48 0.41 6.62
C THR A 225 -4.85 0.67 5.16
N GLN A 226 -3.89 1.12 4.35
CA GLN A 226 -4.09 1.36 2.92
C GLN A 226 -4.57 0.09 2.22
N MET A 227 -3.84 -1.02 2.37
CA MET A 227 -4.15 -2.26 1.66
C MET A 227 -5.51 -2.85 2.08
N LEU A 228 -5.85 -2.75 3.37
CA LEU A 228 -7.15 -3.21 3.89
C LEU A 228 -8.31 -2.38 3.36
N ILE A 229 -8.22 -1.04 3.47
CA ILE A 229 -9.27 -0.13 2.99
C ILE A 229 -9.44 -0.27 1.47
N THR A 230 -8.33 -0.26 0.71
CA THR A 230 -8.37 -0.43 -0.75
C THR A 230 -8.99 -1.79 -1.13
N GLY A 231 -8.65 -2.86 -0.42
CA GLY A 231 -9.22 -4.19 -0.65
C GLY A 231 -10.73 -4.23 -0.42
N LEU A 232 -11.21 -3.59 0.65
CA LEU A 232 -12.64 -3.48 0.94
C LEU A 232 -13.37 -2.65 -0.12
N TYR A 233 -12.80 -1.51 -0.55
CA TYR A 233 -13.36 -0.72 -1.64
C TYR A 233 -13.46 -1.53 -2.94
N ASN A 234 -12.40 -2.22 -3.33
CA ASN A 234 -12.39 -3.03 -4.55
C ASN A 234 -13.44 -4.15 -4.50
N LEU A 235 -13.58 -4.81 -3.35
CA LEU A 235 -14.59 -5.84 -3.13
C LEU A 235 -16.01 -5.29 -3.30
N HIS A 236 -16.32 -4.20 -2.62
CA HIS A 236 -17.65 -3.60 -2.64
C HIS A 236 -17.99 -2.96 -4.00
N HIS A 237 -17.01 -2.35 -4.67
CA HIS A 237 -17.18 -1.81 -6.01
C HIS A 237 -17.43 -2.91 -7.05
N ALA A 238 -16.71 -4.03 -6.99
CA ALA A 238 -16.91 -5.15 -7.92
C ALA A 238 -18.31 -5.77 -7.80
N VAL A 239 -18.84 -5.88 -6.57
CA VAL A 239 -20.22 -6.33 -6.31
C VAL A 239 -21.25 -5.38 -6.94
N HIS A 240 -20.97 -4.08 -6.95
CA HIS A 240 -21.85 -3.08 -7.56
C HIS A 240 -21.89 -3.19 -9.10
N VAL A 241 -20.76 -3.48 -9.74
CA VAL A 241 -20.62 -3.53 -11.21
C VAL A 241 -21.05 -4.88 -11.82
N HIS A 242 -21.01 -5.98 -11.06
CA HIS A 242 -21.39 -7.31 -11.53
C HIS A 242 -22.73 -7.80 -10.92
N PRO A 243 -23.88 -7.44 -11.52
CA PRO A 243 -25.20 -7.80 -11.01
C PRO A 243 -25.54 -9.31 -11.08
N ASP A 244 -24.72 -10.14 -11.72
CA ASP A 244 -24.94 -11.61 -11.71
C ASP A 244 -24.63 -12.24 -10.34
N ILE A 245 -23.91 -11.53 -9.46
CA ILE A 245 -23.71 -11.87 -8.04
C ILE A 245 -24.97 -11.50 -7.20
N ASN A 246 -25.93 -10.78 -7.78
CA ASN A 246 -26.82 -9.83 -7.10
C ASN A 246 -28.29 -10.27 -6.98
N ASN A 247 -28.56 -11.56 -6.77
CA ASN A 247 -29.95 -12.03 -6.63
C ASN A 247 -30.57 -11.81 -5.24
N GLN A 248 -29.97 -11.01 -4.35
CA GLN A 248 -30.51 -10.69 -3.02
C GLN A 248 -30.42 -9.18 -2.75
N MET A 249 -31.57 -8.49 -2.73
CA MET A 249 -31.71 -7.06 -2.37
C MET A 249 -30.93 -6.67 -1.10
N THR A 250 -30.87 -7.56 -0.12
CA THR A 250 -30.14 -7.38 1.15
C THR A 250 -28.63 -7.20 0.95
N TYR A 251 -28.04 -7.72 -0.12
CA TYR A 251 -26.60 -7.67 -0.37
C TYR A 251 -26.16 -6.33 -1.01
N LYS A 252 -27.02 -5.72 -1.84
CA LYS A 252 -26.78 -4.39 -2.41
C LYS A 252 -26.80 -3.31 -1.31
N GLU A 253 -27.82 -3.31 -0.47
CA GLU A 253 -27.94 -2.37 0.66
C GLU A 253 -26.76 -2.53 1.65
N ALA A 254 -26.34 -3.76 1.93
CA ALA A 254 -25.18 -4.02 2.77
C ALA A 254 -23.86 -3.49 2.16
N THR A 255 -23.72 -3.57 0.83
CA THR A 255 -22.54 -3.09 0.10
C THR A 255 -22.48 -1.56 0.08
N GLU A 256 -23.61 -0.89 -0.17
CA GLU A 256 -23.72 0.57 -0.11
C GLU A 256 -23.44 1.09 1.31
N LEU A 257 -23.99 0.44 2.34
CA LEU A 257 -23.72 0.77 3.73
C LEU A 257 -22.24 0.62 4.09
N ALA A 258 -21.59 -0.44 3.61
CA ALA A 258 -20.18 -0.68 3.83
C ALA A 258 -19.30 0.40 3.16
N LEU A 259 -19.59 0.77 1.91
CA LEU A 259 -18.89 1.87 1.22
C LEU A 259 -19.07 3.22 1.94
N ASN A 260 -20.28 3.50 2.43
CA ASN A 260 -20.54 4.71 3.24
C ASN A 260 -19.72 4.70 4.54
N THR A 261 -19.62 3.55 5.20
CA THR A 261 -18.83 3.41 6.44
C THR A 261 -17.34 3.60 6.16
N LEU A 262 -16.80 2.96 5.11
CA LEU A 262 -15.40 3.12 4.72
C LEU A 262 -15.07 4.58 4.36
N THR A 263 -15.96 5.24 3.63
CA THR A 263 -15.81 6.63 3.23
C THR A 263 -15.81 7.54 4.45
N ARG A 264 -16.74 7.32 5.38
CA ARG A 264 -16.78 8.06 6.65
C ARG A 264 -15.52 7.82 7.47
N MET A 265 -15.01 6.59 7.54
CA MET A 265 -13.75 6.28 8.22
C MET A 265 -12.56 7.04 7.61
N VAL A 266 -12.44 7.11 6.28
CA VAL A 266 -11.37 7.87 5.61
C VAL A 266 -11.49 9.37 5.89
N ILE A 267 -12.72 9.89 5.91
CA ILE A 267 -13.01 11.29 6.28
C ILE A 267 -12.61 11.54 7.74
N ASP A 268 -12.96 10.64 8.67
CA ASP A 268 -12.60 10.75 10.08
C ASP A 268 -11.08 10.73 10.28
N ILE A 269 -10.36 9.90 9.52
CA ILE A 269 -8.89 9.91 9.45
C ILE A 269 -8.41 11.30 8.99
N ALA A 270 -8.98 11.86 7.93
CA ALA A 270 -8.59 13.19 7.45
C ALA A 270 -8.87 14.30 8.48
N TYR A 271 -10.03 14.28 9.14
CA TYR A 271 -10.37 15.22 10.22
C TYR A 271 -9.39 15.11 11.38
N ALA A 272 -9.15 13.89 11.87
CA ALA A 272 -8.24 13.66 12.98
C ALA A 272 -6.81 14.10 12.62
N PHE A 273 -6.36 13.78 11.41
CA PHE A 273 -5.06 14.20 10.90
C PHE A 273 -4.95 15.72 10.84
N ASN A 274 -5.90 16.41 10.20
CA ASN A 274 -5.86 17.87 10.03
C ASN A 274 -5.86 18.62 11.37
N ARG A 275 -6.44 18.04 12.43
CA ARG A 275 -6.40 18.62 13.78
C ARG A 275 -5.03 18.54 14.44
N GLU A 276 -4.25 17.52 14.11
CA GLU A 276 -3.02 17.16 14.82
C GLU A 276 -1.76 17.29 13.94
N CYS A 277 -1.89 17.54 12.64
CA CYS A 277 -0.80 17.54 11.65
C CYS A 277 0.34 18.52 11.96
N GLY A 278 0.09 19.54 12.78
CA GLY A 278 1.14 20.45 13.27
C GLY A 278 2.12 19.82 14.25
N ASN A 279 1.80 18.65 14.82
CA ASN A 279 2.57 17.99 15.87
C ASN A 279 3.41 16.81 15.38
N TYR A 280 3.31 16.45 14.09
CA TYR A 280 3.99 15.28 13.53
C TYR A 280 5.14 15.68 12.64
N ASP A 281 6.20 14.88 12.70
CA ASP A 281 7.27 14.94 11.72
C ASP A 281 6.74 14.39 10.39
N ILE A 282 6.79 15.22 9.35
CA ILE A 282 6.40 14.83 8.01
C ILE A 282 7.23 13.66 7.51
N GLU A 283 8.47 13.47 8.02
CA GLU A 283 9.35 12.35 7.69
C GLU A 283 8.73 10.98 7.94
N LEU A 284 7.83 10.88 8.91
CA LEU A 284 7.22 9.62 9.32
C LEU A 284 5.95 9.30 8.51
N LEU A 285 5.51 10.20 7.63
CA LEU A 285 4.27 10.01 6.87
C LEU A 285 4.50 9.16 5.62
N HIS A 286 3.79 8.03 5.56
CA HIS A 286 3.76 7.14 4.40
C HIS A 286 2.88 7.73 3.27
N PRO A 287 3.16 7.52 1.97
CA PRO A 287 2.31 7.99 0.86
C PRO A 287 0.89 7.38 0.82
N ALA A 288 0.56 6.50 1.78
CA ALA A 288 -0.66 5.71 1.84
C ALA A 288 -1.97 6.50 1.82
N LEU A 289 -1.97 7.68 2.44
CA LEU A 289 -3.17 8.50 2.54
C LEU A 289 -3.76 8.81 1.15
N ALA A 290 -2.90 9.04 0.16
CA ALA A 290 -3.31 9.38 -1.21
C ALA A 290 -4.26 8.33 -1.82
N HIS A 291 -3.99 7.04 -1.58
CA HIS A 291 -4.81 5.95 -2.11
C HIS A 291 -6.17 5.82 -1.43
N ILE A 292 -6.22 5.87 -0.09
CA ILE A 292 -7.50 5.74 0.63
C ILE A 292 -8.40 6.94 0.40
N VAL A 293 -7.80 8.13 0.29
CA VAL A 293 -8.52 9.36 -0.08
C VAL A 293 -9.10 9.23 -1.48
N ARG A 294 -8.33 8.73 -2.46
CA ARG A 294 -8.86 8.46 -3.81
C ARG A 294 -10.06 7.51 -3.80
N CYS A 295 -10.02 6.43 -3.04
CA CYS A 295 -11.16 5.51 -2.93
C CYS A 295 -12.41 6.19 -2.36
N ALA A 296 -12.25 6.97 -1.29
CA ALA A 296 -13.34 7.75 -0.71
C ALA A 296 -13.91 8.77 -1.71
N GLN A 297 -13.06 9.49 -2.43
CA GLN A 297 -13.47 10.44 -3.46
C GLN A 297 -14.30 9.77 -4.56
N GLN A 298 -13.86 8.63 -5.07
CA GLN A 298 -14.58 7.87 -6.09
C GLN A 298 -15.99 7.51 -5.62
N HIS A 299 -16.13 7.03 -4.38
CA HIS A 299 -17.44 6.72 -3.80
C HIS A 299 -18.34 7.96 -3.69
N ILE A 300 -17.83 9.06 -3.12
CA ILE A 300 -18.62 10.29 -2.94
C ILE A 300 -19.10 10.85 -4.29
N LEU A 301 -18.24 10.84 -5.32
CA LEU A 301 -18.58 11.33 -6.65
C LEU A 301 -19.71 10.54 -7.32
N THR A 302 -19.82 9.24 -6.99
CA THR A 302 -20.90 8.38 -7.47
C THR A 302 -22.18 8.48 -6.63
N ALA A 303 -22.17 9.22 -5.52
CA ALA A 303 -23.35 9.40 -4.67
C ALA A 303 -24.41 10.29 -5.35
N GLU A 304 -25.68 9.91 -5.18
CA GLU A 304 -26.83 10.65 -5.72
C GLU A 304 -26.95 12.04 -5.08
N ASP A 305 -26.60 12.15 -3.80
CA ASP A 305 -26.73 13.34 -2.95
C ASP A 305 -25.44 14.18 -2.86
N PHE A 306 -24.51 14.05 -3.81
CA PHE A 306 -23.22 14.77 -3.83
C PHE A 306 -23.29 16.29 -3.52
N ASN A 307 -24.39 16.96 -3.85
CA ASN A 307 -24.58 18.39 -3.58
C ASN A 307 -24.92 18.71 -2.11
N ASP A 308 -24.95 17.71 -1.23
CA ASP A 308 -25.12 17.90 0.21
C ASP A 308 -23.96 18.76 0.78
N PRO A 309 -24.26 19.83 1.57
CA PRO A 309 -23.25 20.65 2.21
C PRO A 309 -22.21 19.87 3.03
N GLN A 310 -22.61 18.75 3.65
CA GLN A 310 -21.72 17.89 4.41
C GLN A 310 -20.66 17.25 3.51
N TRP A 311 -21.02 16.80 2.30
CA TRP A 311 -20.05 16.24 1.37
C TRP A 311 -19.02 17.28 0.93
N LEU A 312 -19.45 18.52 0.71
CA LEU A 312 -18.53 19.61 0.38
C LEU A 312 -17.55 19.91 1.52
N GLU A 313 -18.00 19.87 2.77
CA GLU A 313 -17.12 20.02 3.93
C GLU A 313 -16.15 18.83 4.08
N ASP A 314 -16.67 17.61 3.92
CA ASP A 314 -15.88 16.38 3.96
C ASP A 314 -14.78 16.40 2.88
N PHE A 315 -15.09 16.87 1.66
CA PHE A 315 -14.10 17.07 0.59
C PHE A 315 -13.01 18.08 0.97
N ASP A 316 -13.37 19.19 1.61
CA ASP A 316 -12.40 20.19 2.04
C ASP A 316 -11.40 19.60 3.05
N GLN A 317 -11.84 18.68 3.93
CA GLN A 317 -10.92 17.95 4.81
C GLN A 317 -9.97 17.03 4.07
N LEU A 318 -10.47 16.28 3.08
CA LEU A 318 -9.64 15.42 2.24
C LEU A 318 -8.61 16.27 1.47
N ARG A 319 -9.01 17.45 0.95
CA ARG A 319 -8.12 18.40 0.26
C ARG A 319 -7.01 18.92 1.17
N LYS A 320 -7.36 19.34 2.39
CA LYS A 320 -6.39 19.82 3.39
C LYS A 320 -5.35 18.75 3.72
N ALA A 321 -5.80 17.51 3.93
CA ALA A 321 -4.91 16.41 4.25
C ALA A 321 -3.96 16.10 3.07
N LEU A 322 -4.46 16.01 1.84
CA LEU A 322 -3.63 15.84 0.64
C LEU A 322 -2.64 17.00 0.44
N GLY A 323 -3.09 18.24 0.68
CA GLY A 323 -2.23 19.43 0.58
C GLY A 323 -1.07 19.41 1.57
N TYR A 324 -1.28 18.86 2.78
CA TYR A 324 -0.20 18.64 3.73
C TYR A 324 0.76 17.54 3.24
N PHE A 325 0.24 16.38 2.81
CA PHE A 325 1.06 15.27 2.34
C PHE A 325 1.87 15.63 1.08
N ASN A 326 1.37 16.54 0.24
CA ASN A 326 2.09 17.03 -0.95
C ASN A 326 3.41 17.73 -0.62
N ARG A 327 3.61 18.18 0.62
CA ARG A 327 4.91 18.72 1.06
C ARG A 327 6.02 17.65 1.09
N ARG A 328 5.66 16.36 1.04
CA ARG A 328 6.60 15.24 1.01
C ARG A 328 6.43 14.36 -0.22
N TRP A 329 5.20 14.09 -0.64
CA TRP A 329 4.88 13.14 -1.70
C TRP A 329 4.13 13.81 -2.84
N VAL A 330 4.76 13.92 -4.02
CA VAL A 330 4.11 14.51 -5.21
C VAL A 330 2.83 13.76 -5.58
N LEU A 331 2.75 12.46 -5.29
CA LEU A 331 1.54 11.65 -5.47
C LEU A 331 0.31 12.31 -4.81
N ALA A 332 0.45 12.88 -3.60
CA ALA A 332 -0.65 13.54 -2.91
C ALA A 332 -1.09 14.83 -3.62
N GLY A 333 -0.16 15.60 -4.19
CA GLY A 333 -0.47 16.76 -5.02
C GLY A 333 -1.19 16.40 -6.31
N MET A 334 -0.81 15.29 -6.95
CA MET A 334 -1.49 14.78 -8.14
C MET A 334 -2.92 14.31 -7.83
N GLU A 335 -3.13 13.62 -6.70
CA GLU A 335 -4.48 13.26 -6.24
C GLU A 335 -5.30 14.51 -5.87
N LEU A 336 -4.69 15.53 -5.26
CA LEU A 336 -5.36 16.80 -4.96
C LEU A 336 -5.80 17.53 -6.24
N HIS A 337 -4.95 17.55 -7.26
CA HIS A 337 -5.28 18.16 -8.54
C HIS A 337 -6.46 17.43 -9.21
N ARG A 338 -6.41 16.10 -9.28
CA ARG A 338 -7.51 15.27 -9.79
C ARG A 338 -8.81 15.49 -9.02
N LEU A 339 -8.72 15.59 -7.69
CA LEU A 339 -9.87 15.88 -6.85
C LEU A 339 -10.53 17.21 -7.24
N ASN A 340 -9.74 18.27 -7.42
CA ASN A 340 -10.26 19.59 -7.76
C ASN A 340 -10.94 19.61 -9.13
N GLU A 341 -10.28 19.06 -10.15
CA GLU A 341 -10.84 18.99 -11.51
C GLU A 341 -12.18 18.22 -11.53
N THR A 342 -12.25 17.10 -10.81
CA THR A 342 -13.42 16.22 -10.83
C THR A 342 -14.62 16.82 -10.09
N VAL A 343 -14.38 17.53 -8.99
CA VAL A 343 -15.45 18.27 -8.27
C VAL A 343 -15.99 19.41 -9.15
N GLU A 344 -15.11 20.19 -9.79
CA GLU A 344 -15.53 21.28 -10.68
C GLU A 344 -16.36 20.76 -11.86
N MET A 345 -15.94 19.67 -12.49
CA MET A 345 -16.72 19.01 -13.56
C MET A 345 -18.05 18.45 -13.07
N SER A 346 -18.09 17.82 -11.89
CA SER A 346 -19.31 17.20 -11.35
C SER A 346 -20.34 18.24 -10.93
N MET A 347 -19.88 19.36 -10.37
CA MET A 347 -20.75 20.51 -10.07
C MET A 347 -21.28 21.15 -11.36
N ALA A 348 -20.45 21.29 -12.40
CA ALA A 348 -20.86 21.87 -13.68
C ALA A 348 -21.86 20.99 -14.45
N LEU A 349 -21.82 19.65 -14.30
CA LEU A 349 -22.76 18.72 -14.93
C LEU A 349 -24.10 18.60 -14.20
N ARG A 350 -24.16 19.00 -12.92
CA ARG A 350 -25.36 18.92 -12.06
C ARG A 350 -26.04 20.29 -11.85
N MET A 351 -25.51 21.37 -12.45
CA MET A 351 -26.16 22.70 -12.62
C MET A 351 -26.86 22.77 -13.96
#